data_AF-A0A6N7XTP7-F1
#
_entry.id   AF-A0A6N7XTP7-F1
#
_cell.length_a   1.000
_cell.length_b   1.000
_cell.length_c   1.000
_cell.angle_alpha   90.00
_cell.angle_beta   90.00
_cell.angle_gamma   90.00
#
_symmetry.space_group_name_H-M   'P 1'
#
loop_
_entity.id
_entity.type
_entity.pdbx_description
1 polymer ?
#
loop_
_entity_poly.entity_id
_entity_poly.type
_entity_poly.pdbx_seq_one_letter_code
_entity_poly.pdbx_strand_id
1 'polypeptide(L)'
;MPNNRCQTGPDISVRAPASLRFDQDAEGQEARMDNGIPREALALPADDRRELNRAAVLLLGRPESAWLLSPLMAELTWRLVGQEEAYEHFTIPFVLATTALYSRIRNIKTQLLPPDELVRCEVEKYDQKSVLEAMHNCIAHQDYAQASRVSVTEYPDRLEFVSVGSFYEGEPDDYAVEGHMPRRYRNPALVQAMTQLNMIDHLGYGIERMNRSQASRYLPLPDYDLSNPNEVRLTIYGSVVDESYTRALMAHSDLPFEDVLALDRVQKGRPVSDAALRRLRRKGLVEGRRPRLRVAASVAEATSTKAAYVEKRGKSEEYCMALVTDLIGQHGPATRAEINEAVYPALSADLTDEQRYDKVGNLLRKMRKGGVLSFDRSSSHWGLA
;
A
#
# COMPACT_ATOMS: atom_id res chain seq x y z
N MET A 1 -60.17 21.16 -28.04
CA MET A 1 -58.99 20.86 -28.88
C MET A 1 -57.88 21.86 -28.53
N PRO A 2 -57.05 21.62 -27.49
CA PRO A 2 -56.01 22.56 -27.11
C PRO A 2 -54.68 22.17 -27.78
N ASN A 3 -53.97 23.15 -28.34
CA ASN A 3 -52.63 22.95 -28.89
C ASN A 3 -51.61 23.80 -28.10
N ASN A 4 -50.66 23.07 -27.52
CA ASN A 4 -49.36 23.39 -26.94
C ASN A 4 -49.04 24.79 -26.41
N ARG A 5 -48.92 24.82 -25.07
CA ARG A 5 -48.03 25.67 -24.27
C ARG A 5 -46.57 25.37 -24.61
N CYS A 6 -45.76 26.42 -24.77
CA CYS A 6 -44.34 26.37 -24.48
C CYS A 6 -44.11 27.37 -23.32
N GLN A 7 -44.15 26.85 -22.09
CA GLN A 7 -43.71 27.58 -20.90
C GLN A 7 -42.31 27.09 -20.56
N THR A 8 -41.37 28.01 -20.63
CA THR A 8 -39.98 27.90 -20.20
C THR A 8 -39.92 27.48 -18.73
N GLY A 9 -39.33 26.30 -18.48
CA GLY A 9 -38.97 25.85 -17.14
C GLY A 9 -37.77 26.64 -16.58
N PRO A 10 -37.56 26.61 -15.25
CA PRO A 10 -36.53 27.41 -14.61
C PRO A 10 -35.13 26.87 -14.90
N ASP A 11 -34.19 27.79 -15.11
CA ASP A 11 -32.74 27.54 -15.17
C ASP A 11 -32.29 26.71 -13.96
N ILE A 12 -31.91 25.46 -14.20
CA ILE A 12 -31.18 24.66 -13.23
C ILE A 12 -29.71 25.05 -13.39
N SER A 13 -29.30 26.07 -12.64
CA SER A 13 -27.89 26.38 -12.43
C SER A 13 -27.23 25.17 -11.75
N VAL A 14 -26.40 24.45 -12.49
CA VAL A 14 -25.53 23.39 -11.94
C VAL A 14 -24.52 24.08 -11.02
N ARG A 15 -24.77 24.01 -9.71
CA ARG A 15 -23.79 24.42 -8.69
C ARG A 15 -22.65 23.40 -8.69
N ALA A 16 -21.46 23.86 -9.08
CA ALA A 16 -20.20 23.17 -8.82
C ALA A 16 -20.02 22.93 -7.31
N PRO A 17 -19.43 21.80 -6.89
CA PRO A 17 -19.11 21.57 -5.49
C PRO A 17 -18.07 22.60 -5.02
N ALA A 18 -18.29 23.10 -3.80
CA ALA A 18 -17.50 24.15 -3.17
C ALA A 18 -16.01 23.76 -3.11
N SER A 19 -15.19 24.51 -3.85
CA SER A 19 -13.76 24.58 -3.61
C SER A 19 -13.52 25.14 -2.21
N LEU A 20 -12.65 24.47 -1.45
CA LEU A 20 -12.04 25.00 -0.24
C LEU A 20 -11.37 26.34 -0.59
N ARG A 21 -12.05 27.45 -0.28
CA ARG A 21 -11.46 28.79 -0.29
C ARG A 21 -10.55 28.87 0.93
N PHE A 22 -9.24 28.80 0.71
CA PHE A 22 -8.27 29.36 1.63
C PHE A 22 -8.22 30.87 1.38
N ASP A 23 -8.40 31.64 2.45
CA ASP A 23 -8.33 33.10 2.44
C ASP A 23 -7.03 33.57 1.77
N GLN A 24 -7.18 34.27 0.64
CA GLN A 24 -6.13 35.04 0.00
C GLN A 24 -6.20 36.45 0.56
N ASP A 25 -5.55 36.69 1.68
CA ASP A 25 -5.24 38.04 2.17
C ASP A 25 -3.87 38.02 2.87
N ALA A 26 -2.80 38.08 2.06
CA ALA A 26 -1.46 38.54 2.47
C ALA A 26 -0.56 38.72 1.23
N GLU A 27 -0.98 39.53 0.25
CA GLU A 27 -0.01 40.13 -0.68
C GLU A 27 0.58 41.38 -0.03
N GLY A 28 1.90 41.38 0.20
CA GLY A 28 2.58 42.60 0.63
C GLY A 28 3.91 42.46 1.34
N GLN A 29 4.82 41.59 0.88
CA GLN A 29 6.27 41.83 1.01
C GLN A 29 7.07 40.85 0.16
N GLU A 30 7.38 41.26 -1.08
CA GLU A 30 8.46 40.66 -1.86
C GLU A 30 9.80 40.94 -1.17
N ALA A 31 10.22 40.03 -0.29
CA ALA A 31 11.62 39.94 0.09
C ALA A 31 12.38 39.32 -1.08
N ARG A 32 13.12 40.16 -1.80
CA ARG A 32 14.15 39.75 -2.75
C ARG A 32 15.08 38.75 -2.06
N MET A 33 14.95 37.46 -2.40
CA MET A 33 15.90 36.42 -1.98
C MET A 33 17.16 36.60 -2.82
N ASP A 34 18.07 37.42 -2.30
CA ASP A 34 19.46 37.47 -2.75
C ASP A 34 20.12 36.11 -2.45
N ASN A 35 20.81 35.54 -3.45
CA ASN A 35 21.45 34.23 -3.40
C ASN A 35 22.75 34.24 -2.57
N GLY A 36 22.66 34.75 -1.34
CA GLY A 36 23.76 34.81 -0.40
C GLY A 36 23.42 34.07 0.88
N ILE A 37 23.90 32.83 1.04
CA ILE A 37 24.04 32.25 2.38
C ILE A 37 24.92 33.24 3.17
N PRO A 38 24.48 33.79 4.32
CA PRO A 38 25.31 34.69 5.10
C PRO A 38 26.55 33.91 5.56
N ARG A 39 27.73 34.29 5.03
CA ARG A 39 29.03 33.72 5.43
C ARG A 39 29.32 33.87 6.94
N GLU A 40 28.55 34.69 7.64
CA GLU A 40 28.74 35.03 9.05
C GLU A 40 27.97 34.11 10.02
N ALA A 41 27.03 33.27 9.54
CA ALA A 41 26.41 32.23 10.37
C ALA A 41 27.32 31.00 10.61
N LEU A 42 28.51 30.98 9.98
CA LEU A 42 29.49 29.89 10.06
C LEU A 42 30.86 30.35 10.59
N ALA A 43 30.92 31.46 11.34
CA ALA A 43 32.15 31.90 11.99
C ALA A 43 32.23 31.31 13.41
N LEU A 44 32.86 30.14 13.52
CA LEU A 44 33.21 29.55 14.81
C LEU A 44 34.60 30.06 15.25
N PRO A 45 34.77 30.52 16.50
CA PRO A 45 36.03 31.06 16.99
C PRO A 45 37.14 29.99 16.95
N ALA A 46 38.31 30.42 16.50
CA ALA A 46 39.50 29.61 16.33
C ALA A 46 40.25 29.45 17.67
N ASP A 47 39.82 28.53 18.53
CA ASP A 47 40.72 27.86 19.51
C ASP A 47 40.10 26.59 20.14
N ASP A 48 39.54 25.72 19.31
CA ASP A 48 39.25 24.34 19.70
C ASP A 48 39.44 23.51 18.44
N ARG A 49 40.23 22.43 18.49
CA ARG A 49 40.16 21.41 17.44
C ARG A 49 38.78 20.76 17.55
N ARG A 50 37.75 21.40 16.96
CA ARG A 50 36.45 20.80 16.75
C ARG A 50 36.67 19.62 15.82
N GLU A 51 36.89 18.46 16.40
CA GLU A 51 36.88 17.21 15.68
C GLU A 51 35.56 17.15 14.92
N LEU A 52 35.63 17.14 13.59
CA LEU A 52 34.47 16.96 12.73
C LEU A 52 33.75 15.69 13.17
N ASN A 53 32.56 15.83 13.75
CA ASN A 53 31.81 14.68 14.20
C ASN A 53 31.40 13.82 12.99
N ARG A 54 31.27 12.50 13.19
CA ARG A 54 30.93 11.57 12.10
C ARG A 54 29.62 11.93 11.39
N ALA A 55 28.68 12.54 12.11
CA ALA A 55 27.44 13.06 11.54
C ALA A 55 27.69 14.16 10.50
N ALA A 56 28.58 15.11 10.76
CA ALA A 56 28.96 16.14 9.80
C ALA A 56 29.63 15.54 8.55
N VAL A 57 30.49 14.54 8.73
CA VAL A 57 31.10 13.83 7.59
C VAL A 57 30.04 13.07 6.78
N LEU A 58 29.11 12.35 7.43
CA LEU A 58 28.02 11.64 6.75
C LEU A 58 27.10 12.58 5.95
N LEU A 59 26.71 13.69 6.54
CA LEU A 59 25.69 14.57 5.98
C LEU A 59 26.24 15.61 5.01
N LEU A 60 27.46 16.12 5.25
CA LEU A 60 28.03 17.28 4.55
C LEU A 60 29.46 17.05 4.06
N GLY A 61 30.09 15.93 4.42
CA GLY A 61 31.44 15.59 4.01
C GLY A 61 31.52 15.39 2.50
N ARG A 62 32.61 15.86 1.89
CA ARG A 62 32.88 15.57 0.48
C ARG A 62 33.10 14.06 0.29
N PRO A 63 32.80 13.48 -0.88
CA PRO A 63 33.01 12.05 -1.14
C PRO A 63 34.42 11.56 -0.78
N GLU A 64 35.45 12.38 -1.01
CA GLU A 64 36.85 12.06 -0.69
C GLU A 64 37.13 11.98 0.82
N SER A 65 36.19 12.38 1.66
CA SER A 65 36.28 12.31 3.12
C SER A 65 35.68 11.01 3.68
N ALA A 66 35.12 10.14 2.83
CA ALA A 66 34.48 8.90 3.26
C ALA A 66 35.43 7.97 4.03
N TRP A 67 36.74 8.03 3.77
CA TRP A 67 37.74 7.26 4.52
C TRP A 67 37.77 7.59 6.01
N LEU A 68 37.34 8.79 6.43
CA LEU A 68 37.21 9.18 7.85
C LEU A 68 36.13 8.37 8.58
N LEU A 69 35.25 7.71 7.84
CA LEU A 69 34.19 6.85 8.38
C LEU A 69 34.63 5.39 8.48
N SER A 70 35.79 5.01 7.95
CA SER A 70 36.30 3.64 8.02
C SER A 70 36.41 3.15 9.48
N PRO A 71 35.96 1.92 9.81
CA PRO A 71 35.47 0.86 8.92
C PRO A 71 33.95 0.87 8.65
N LEU A 72 33.22 1.93 9.03
CA LEU A 72 31.78 2.04 8.81
C LEU A 72 31.49 2.18 7.31
N MET A 73 30.46 1.49 6.83
CA MET A 73 29.99 1.64 5.44
C MET A 73 28.93 2.74 5.38
N ALA A 74 29.24 3.82 4.66
CA ALA A 74 28.35 4.97 4.45
C ALA A 74 27.94 5.04 2.98
N GLU A 75 27.02 4.15 2.60
CA GLU A 75 26.55 4.01 1.22
C GLU A 75 25.03 3.80 1.21
N LEU A 76 24.36 4.44 0.26
CA LEU A 76 22.99 4.14 -0.15
C LEU A 76 23.05 3.38 -1.48
N THR A 77 22.19 2.39 -1.67
CA THR A 77 22.09 1.69 -2.96
C THR A 77 20.67 1.78 -3.48
N TRP A 78 20.50 2.24 -4.71
CA TRP A 78 19.27 2.01 -5.47
C TRP A 78 19.44 0.77 -6.34
N ARG A 79 18.42 -0.09 -6.35
CA ARG A 79 18.34 -1.25 -7.23
C ARG A 79 16.98 -1.27 -7.91
N LEU A 80 16.98 -1.35 -9.23
CA LEU A 80 15.79 -1.58 -10.04
C LEU A 80 15.63 -3.08 -10.31
N VAL A 81 14.44 -3.61 -10.07
CA VAL A 81 14.06 -5.00 -10.29
C VAL A 81 12.78 -5.05 -11.13
N GLY A 82 12.75 -5.90 -12.14
CA GLY A 82 11.57 -6.09 -12.99
C GLY A 82 11.97 -6.52 -14.40
N GLN A 83 11.29 -5.98 -15.41
CA GLN A 83 11.65 -6.19 -16.82
C GLN A 83 13.04 -5.62 -17.15
N GLU A 84 13.41 -4.54 -16.48
CA GLU A 84 14.72 -3.92 -16.52
C GLU A 84 15.39 -4.12 -15.16
N GLU A 85 16.71 -4.27 -15.17
CA GLU A 85 17.52 -4.32 -13.96
C GLU A 85 18.62 -3.26 -14.04
N ALA A 86 18.79 -2.51 -12.95
CA ALA A 86 19.83 -1.50 -12.82
C ALA A 86 20.20 -1.34 -11.34
N TYR A 87 21.37 -0.77 -11.07
CA TYR A 87 21.72 -0.38 -9.72
C TYR A 87 22.68 0.82 -9.74
N GLU A 88 22.68 1.57 -8.65
CA GLU A 88 23.61 2.67 -8.44
C GLU A 88 23.92 2.82 -6.96
N HIS A 89 25.20 3.06 -6.65
CA HIS A 89 25.68 3.33 -5.31
C HIS A 89 25.88 4.83 -5.12
N PHE A 90 25.40 5.35 -3.99
CA PHE A 90 25.54 6.74 -3.61
C PHE A 90 26.31 6.83 -2.30
N THR A 91 27.38 7.60 -2.31
CA THR A 91 28.18 7.89 -1.11
C THR A 91 27.81 9.24 -0.50
N ILE A 92 28.50 9.63 0.57
CA ILE A 92 28.35 10.93 1.23
C ILE A 92 28.63 12.08 0.23
N PRO A 93 28.03 13.27 0.41
CA PRO A 93 27.17 13.70 1.52
C PRO A 93 25.71 13.23 1.36
N PHE A 94 25.14 12.66 2.43
CA PHE A 94 23.77 12.13 2.39
C PHE A 94 22.66 13.18 2.19
N VAL A 95 22.94 14.45 2.47
CA VAL A 95 22.01 15.54 2.14
C VAL A 95 21.75 15.62 0.62
N LEU A 96 22.76 15.31 -0.20
CA LEU A 96 22.64 15.29 -1.66
C LEU A 96 22.31 13.88 -2.17
N ALA A 97 22.90 12.85 -1.56
CA ALA A 97 22.74 11.47 -2.00
C ALA A 97 21.28 11.01 -2.02
N THR A 98 20.48 11.42 -1.03
CA THR A 98 19.05 11.05 -0.96
C THR A 98 18.23 11.67 -2.09
N THR A 99 18.53 12.91 -2.47
CA THR A 99 17.88 13.58 -3.63
C THR A 99 18.33 12.95 -4.95
N ALA A 100 19.63 12.67 -5.09
CA ALA A 100 20.17 11.99 -6.26
C ALA A 100 19.58 10.58 -6.42
N LEU A 101 19.45 9.83 -5.32
CA LEU A 101 18.81 8.51 -5.32
C LEU A 101 17.34 8.61 -5.73
N TYR A 102 16.59 9.57 -5.15
CA TYR A 102 15.19 9.78 -5.53
C TYR A 102 15.02 10.07 -7.03
N SER A 103 15.97 10.80 -7.64
CA SER A 103 15.93 11.09 -9.08
C SER A 103 16.04 9.85 -9.98
N ARG A 104 16.52 8.70 -9.45
CA ARG A 104 16.53 7.42 -10.16
C ARG A 104 15.21 6.66 -10.08
N ILE A 105 14.40 6.93 -9.05
CA ILE A 105 13.14 6.23 -8.82
C ILE A 105 12.11 6.66 -9.85
N ARG A 106 11.52 5.69 -10.56
CA ARG A 106 10.48 5.98 -11.55
C ARG A 106 9.16 6.27 -10.86
N ASN A 107 8.80 7.55 -10.81
CA ASN A 107 7.55 8.05 -10.26
C ASN A 107 6.62 8.55 -11.38
N ILE A 108 5.87 7.62 -11.97
CA ILE A 108 4.94 7.91 -13.06
C ILE A 108 3.55 8.07 -12.45
N LYS A 109 2.75 9.01 -12.96
CA LYS A 109 1.35 9.14 -12.55
C LYS A 109 0.54 7.90 -12.91
N THR A 110 -0.22 7.42 -11.94
CA THR A 110 -1.17 6.32 -12.09
C THR A 110 -2.57 6.90 -12.26
N GLN A 111 -3.37 6.30 -13.13
CA GLN A 111 -4.76 6.67 -13.30
C GLN A 111 -5.66 5.71 -12.53
N LEU A 112 -6.53 6.26 -11.68
CA LEU A 112 -7.55 5.52 -10.97
C LEU A 112 -8.93 5.98 -11.44
N LEU A 113 -9.90 5.07 -11.52
CA LEU A 113 -11.28 5.40 -11.87
C LEU A 113 -12.14 5.38 -10.59
N PRO A 114 -12.61 6.53 -10.09
CA PRO A 114 -13.50 6.57 -8.96
C PRO A 114 -14.81 5.81 -9.21
N PRO A 115 -15.45 5.25 -8.17
CA PRO A 115 -16.81 4.74 -8.28
C PRO A 115 -17.75 5.84 -8.80
N ASP A 116 -18.62 5.49 -9.75
CA ASP A 116 -19.66 6.35 -10.33
C ASP A 116 -19.19 7.54 -11.15
N GLU A 117 -17.88 7.61 -11.44
CA GLU A 117 -17.31 8.62 -12.31
C GLU A 117 -16.92 8.03 -13.68
N LEU A 118 -17.03 8.86 -14.72
CA LEU A 118 -16.57 8.52 -16.07
C LEU A 118 -15.15 9.03 -16.34
N VAL A 119 -14.61 9.84 -15.43
CA VAL A 119 -13.31 10.50 -15.57
C VAL A 119 -12.33 9.86 -14.59
N ARG A 120 -11.14 9.54 -15.09
CA ARG A 120 -10.05 9.01 -14.25
C ARG A 120 -9.39 10.16 -13.50
N CYS A 121 -9.06 9.93 -12.23
CA CYS A 121 -8.18 10.81 -11.48
C CYS A 121 -6.73 10.34 -11.59
N GLU A 122 -5.81 11.28 -11.77
CA GLU A 122 -4.37 11.00 -11.75
C GLU A 122 -3.84 11.13 -10.32
N VAL A 123 -3.10 10.13 -9.86
CA VAL A 123 -2.38 10.14 -8.59
C VAL A 123 -0.91 9.81 -8.82
N GLU A 124 -0.02 10.43 -8.06
CA GLU A 124 1.41 10.08 -8.11
C GLU A 124 1.62 8.68 -7.53
N LYS A 125 2.46 7.86 -8.18
CA LYS A 125 2.83 6.53 -7.70
C LYS A 125 3.44 6.61 -6.31
N TYR A 126 4.33 7.57 -6.10
CA TYR A 126 4.95 7.86 -4.82
C TYR A 126 4.86 9.34 -4.50
N ASP A 127 4.57 9.68 -3.25
CA ASP A 127 4.78 11.03 -2.76
C ASP A 127 6.27 11.23 -2.45
N GLN A 128 6.86 12.29 -2.99
CA GLN A 128 8.29 12.57 -2.83
C GLN A 128 8.68 12.69 -1.36
N LYS A 129 7.85 13.36 -0.55
CA LYS A 129 8.13 13.55 0.89
C LYS A 129 8.16 12.21 1.61
N SER A 130 7.19 11.33 1.32
CA SER A 130 7.13 9.96 1.86
C SER A 130 8.37 9.13 1.52
N VAL A 131 8.87 9.21 0.30
CA VAL A 131 10.08 8.46 -0.12
C VAL A 131 11.35 9.01 0.53
N LEU A 132 11.49 10.33 0.61
CA LEU A 132 12.62 10.97 1.30
C LEU A 132 12.59 10.64 2.79
N GLU A 133 11.43 10.75 3.44
CA GLU A 133 11.21 10.40 4.85
C GLU A 133 11.61 8.93 5.13
N ALA A 134 11.23 7.99 4.25
CA ALA A 134 11.65 6.59 4.37
C ALA A 134 13.19 6.43 4.31
N MET A 135 13.85 7.07 3.34
CA MET A 135 15.32 7.03 3.24
C MET A 135 16.00 7.70 4.44
N HIS A 136 15.49 8.84 4.90
CA HIS A 136 16.03 9.56 6.04
C HIS A 136 15.85 8.78 7.33
N ASN A 137 14.73 8.08 7.52
CA ASN A 137 14.54 7.17 8.65
C ASN A 137 15.52 5.99 8.61
N CYS A 138 15.78 5.41 7.43
CA CYS A 138 16.84 4.40 7.29
C CYS A 138 18.21 4.95 7.69
N ILE A 139 18.59 6.16 7.24
CA ILE A 139 19.87 6.80 7.60
C ILE A 139 19.94 7.08 9.12
N ALA A 140 18.89 7.65 9.69
CA ALA A 140 18.81 8.01 11.10
C ALA A 140 18.92 6.79 12.02
N HIS A 141 18.33 5.65 11.63
CA HIS A 141 18.21 4.45 12.46
C HIS A 141 19.10 3.26 12.04
N GLN A 142 19.94 3.42 11.00
CA GLN A 142 20.93 2.41 10.58
C GLN A 142 21.86 2.06 11.74
N ASP A 143 22.10 0.77 11.94
CA ASP A 143 23.19 0.28 12.79
C ASP A 143 24.53 0.32 12.04
N TYR A 144 25.17 1.48 12.06
CA TYR A 144 26.46 1.69 11.38
C TYR A 144 27.58 0.77 11.87
N ALA A 145 27.49 0.21 13.07
CA ALA A 145 28.49 -0.71 13.60
C ALA A 145 28.56 -2.03 12.81
N GLN A 146 27.52 -2.37 12.06
CA GLN A 146 27.46 -3.60 11.25
C GLN A 146 28.07 -3.44 9.85
N ALA A 147 28.64 -2.28 9.51
CA ALA A 147 29.28 -2.01 8.22
C ALA A 147 28.40 -2.42 7.01
N SER A 148 27.11 -2.10 7.08
CA SER A 148 26.11 -2.38 6.04
C SER A 148 25.59 -1.10 5.37
N ARG A 149 24.99 -1.25 4.19
CA ARG A 149 24.42 -0.16 3.39
C ARG A 149 22.92 -0.06 3.64
N VAL A 150 22.37 1.13 3.41
CA VAL A 150 20.92 1.27 3.25
C VAL A 150 20.61 0.94 1.79
N SER A 151 19.60 0.11 1.54
CA SER A 151 19.18 -0.22 0.18
C SER A 151 17.74 0.22 -0.09
N VAL A 152 17.51 0.69 -1.31
CA VAL A 152 16.21 1.06 -1.85
C VAL A 152 16.01 0.24 -3.11
N THR A 153 15.13 -0.76 -3.02
CA THR A 153 14.81 -1.63 -4.15
C THR A 153 13.50 -1.18 -4.77
N GLU A 154 13.55 -0.76 -6.02
CA GLU A 154 12.39 -0.43 -6.83
C GLU A 154 11.89 -1.67 -7.57
N TYR A 155 10.66 -2.05 -7.26
CA TYR A 155 9.89 -3.04 -8.00
C TYR A 155 8.86 -2.34 -8.90
N PRO A 156 8.22 -3.06 -9.85
CA PRO A 156 7.18 -2.47 -10.70
C PRO A 156 6.03 -1.86 -9.90
N ASP A 157 5.69 -2.43 -8.75
CA ASP A 157 4.52 -2.14 -7.93
C ASP A 157 4.81 -1.46 -6.58
N ARG A 158 6.08 -1.41 -6.14
CA ARG A 158 6.46 -0.90 -4.81
C ARG A 158 7.92 -0.47 -4.70
N LEU A 159 8.24 0.24 -3.62
CA LEU A 159 9.60 0.49 -3.14
C LEU A 159 9.81 -0.27 -1.84
N GLU A 160 10.95 -0.95 -1.71
CA GLU A 160 11.41 -1.55 -0.47
C GLU A 160 12.66 -0.83 0.04
N PHE A 161 12.61 -0.32 1.26
CA PHE A 161 13.72 0.32 1.96
C PHE A 161 14.22 -0.64 3.03
N VAL A 162 15.52 -0.93 3.03
CA VAL A 162 16.13 -1.85 3.99
C VAL A 162 17.29 -1.17 4.70
N SER A 163 17.25 -1.23 6.02
CA SER A 163 18.33 -0.80 6.92
C SER A 163 18.60 -1.89 7.95
N VAL A 164 19.87 -2.08 8.31
CA VAL A 164 20.27 -3.01 9.37
C VAL A 164 20.06 -2.38 10.75
N GLY A 165 19.77 -3.24 11.72
CA GLY A 165 19.31 -2.90 13.06
C GLY A 165 17.83 -3.22 13.26
N SER A 166 17.43 -3.28 14.52
CA SER A 166 16.02 -3.42 14.91
C SER A 166 15.26 -2.10 14.79
N PHE A 167 13.92 -2.18 14.68
CA PHE A 167 13.04 -1.04 14.91
C PHE A 167 13.28 -0.54 16.34
N TYR A 168 13.67 0.73 16.47
CA TYR A 168 14.47 1.16 17.63
C TYR A 168 13.66 1.39 18.92
N GLU A 169 12.44 1.92 18.79
CA GLU A 169 11.56 2.23 19.92
C GLU A 169 10.10 1.98 19.51
N GLY A 170 9.39 1.14 20.26
CA GLY A 170 7.98 0.81 20.00
C GLY A 170 7.80 -0.11 18.79
N GLU A 171 6.57 -0.15 18.29
CA GLU A 171 6.18 -0.88 17.08
C GLU A 171 5.71 0.11 16.01
N PRO A 172 5.77 -0.25 14.70
CA PRO A 172 5.31 0.63 13.62
C PRO A 172 3.87 1.14 13.81
N ASP A 173 3.00 0.31 14.38
CA ASP A 173 1.60 0.65 14.66
C ASP A 173 1.45 1.78 15.69
N ASP A 174 2.41 1.98 16.60
CA ASP A 174 2.39 3.05 17.59
C ASP A 174 2.55 4.43 16.94
N TYR A 175 3.26 4.50 15.81
CA TYR A 175 3.54 5.73 15.04
C TYR A 175 2.59 5.92 13.86
N ALA A 176 1.65 4.99 13.64
CA ALA A 176 0.74 5.04 12.51
C ALA A 176 -0.36 6.12 12.68
N VAL A 177 -0.64 6.55 13.91
CA VAL A 177 -1.62 7.60 14.25
C VAL A 177 -0.90 8.72 15.02
N GLU A 178 -1.52 9.90 15.03
CA GLU A 178 -1.01 11.08 15.74
C GLU A 178 -0.68 10.82 17.21
N GLY A 179 0.42 11.42 17.66
CA GLY A 179 0.68 11.62 19.09
C GLY A 179 1.75 10.72 19.69
N HIS A 180 2.42 9.87 18.91
CA HIS A 180 3.56 9.10 19.40
C HIS A 180 4.89 9.74 18.99
N MET A 181 5.59 10.31 19.98
CA MET A 181 6.93 10.87 19.80
C MET A 181 7.97 9.90 20.37
N PRO A 182 9.00 9.53 19.60
CA PRO A 182 10.07 8.68 20.11
C PRO A 182 10.87 9.44 21.19
N ARG A 183 11.23 8.74 22.27
CA ARG A 183 12.03 9.30 23.37
C ARG A 183 13.52 9.12 23.13
N ARG A 184 13.90 8.18 22.27
CA ARG A 184 15.29 7.79 22.02
C ARG A 184 15.52 7.57 20.53
N TYR A 185 16.75 7.83 20.11
CA TYR A 185 17.22 7.57 18.75
C TYR A 185 18.49 6.74 18.78
N ARG A 186 18.67 5.84 17.82
CA ARG A 186 19.88 5.00 17.70
C ARG A 186 21.13 5.86 17.51
N ASN A 187 21.02 6.90 16.69
CA ASN A 187 22.11 7.82 16.36
C ASN A 187 21.74 9.27 16.77
N PRO A 188 21.74 9.64 18.08
CA PRO A 188 21.24 10.94 18.53
C PRO A 188 21.94 12.15 17.90
N ALA A 189 23.26 12.11 17.78
CA ALA A 189 24.02 13.21 17.17
C ALA A 189 23.72 13.37 15.66
N LEU A 190 23.46 12.25 14.97
CA LEU A 190 23.07 12.25 13.55
C LEU A 190 21.66 12.80 13.38
N VAL A 191 20.70 12.33 14.18
CA VAL A 191 19.31 12.81 14.18
C VAL A 191 19.24 14.30 14.51
N GLN A 192 20.00 14.76 15.50
CA GLN A 192 20.09 16.18 15.82
C GLN A 192 20.56 17.00 14.62
N ALA A 193 21.63 16.57 13.96
CA ALA A 193 22.15 17.25 12.77
C ALA A 193 21.17 17.20 11.59
N MET A 194 20.57 16.03 11.31
CA MET A 194 19.56 15.87 10.25
C MET A 194 18.36 16.78 10.49
N THR A 195 17.96 16.99 11.74
CA THR A 195 16.83 17.88 12.01
C THR A 195 17.20 19.35 11.88
N GLN A 196 18.41 19.75 12.29
CA GLN A 196 18.93 21.10 12.05
C GLN A 196 19.03 21.43 10.55
N LEU A 197 19.24 20.41 9.71
CA LEU A 197 19.23 20.51 8.25
C LEU A 197 17.84 20.34 7.63
N ASN A 198 16.77 20.25 8.43
CA ASN A 198 15.39 20.02 8.00
C ASN A 198 15.20 18.77 7.13
N MET A 199 16.01 17.73 7.34
CA MET A 199 15.88 16.44 6.64
C MET A 199 14.79 15.56 7.27
N ILE A 200 14.60 15.65 8.59
CA ILE A 200 13.60 14.86 9.34
C ILE A 200 12.79 15.77 10.25
N ASP A 201 11.64 15.29 10.72
CA ASP A 201 10.81 15.99 11.71
C ASP A 201 11.25 15.66 13.14
N HIS A 202 11.32 16.67 14.00
CA HIS A 202 11.62 16.48 15.43
C HIS A 202 10.50 15.78 16.21
N LEU A 203 9.26 15.83 15.71
CA LEU A 203 8.07 15.38 16.44
C LEU A 203 7.65 13.95 16.07
N GLY A 204 8.39 13.26 15.19
CA GLY A 204 8.13 11.85 14.86
C GLY A 204 6.93 11.59 13.95
N TYR A 205 6.33 12.64 13.36
CA TYR A 205 5.16 12.50 12.47
C TYR A 205 5.45 11.91 11.09
N GLY A 206 6.70 11.53 10.79
CA GLY A 206 7.11 11.00 9.50
C GLY A 206 6.28 9.80 9.04
N ILE A 207 6.12 8.81 9.92
CA ILE A 207 5.38 7.56 9.65
C ILE A 207 3.89 7.86 9.45
N GLU A 208 3.29 8.69 10.30
CA GLU A 208 1.90 9.11 10.17
C GLU A 208 1.65 9.84 8.83
N ARG A 209 2.48 10.83 8.48
CA ARG A 209 2.38 11.56 7.21
C ARG A 209 2.48 10.61 6.01
N MET A 210 3.37 9.64 6.08
CA MET A 210 3.53 8.61 5.04
C MET A 210 2.26 7.78 4.87
N ASN A 211 1.66 7.32 5.98
CA ASN A 211 0.38 6.60 5.94
C ASN A 211 -0.75 7.48 5.37
N ARG A 212 -0.87 8.73 5.82
CA ARG A 212 -1.89 9.67 5.33
C ARG A 212 -1.73 9.99 3.85
N SER A 213 -0.49 10.14 3.39
CA SER A 213 -0.16 10.36 1.98
C SER A 213 -0.55 9.17 1.08
N GLN A 214 -0.38 7.94 1.56
CA GLN A 214 -0.87 6.75 0.84
C GLN A 214 -2.40 6.72 0.81
N ALA A 215 -3.05 6.97 1.95
CA ALA A 215 -4.51 7.00 2.05
C ALA A 215 -5.15 8.05 1.14
N SER A 216 -4.59 9.28 1.07
CA SER A 216 -5.10 10.35 0.20
C SER A 216 -4.92 10.06 -1.29
N ARG A 217 -4.02 9.15 -1.64
CA ARG A 217 -3.81 8.63 -3.00
C ARG A 217 -4.53 7.30 -3.25
N TYR A 218 -5.32 6.84 -2.28
CA TYR A 218 -6.11 5.60 -2.33
C TYR A 218 -5.26 4.33 -2.52
N LEU A 219 -3.98 4.41 -2.12
CA LEU A 219 -3.02 3.31 -2.19
C LEU A 219 -2.91 2.60 -0.83
N PRO A 220 -2.47 1.32 -0.81
CA PRO A 220 -2.21 0.61 0.43
C PRO A 220 -1.22 1.37 1.31
N LEU A 221 -1.46 1.35 2.62
CA LEU A 221 -0.57 2.01 3.57
C LEU A 221 0.82 1.35 3.55
N PRO A 222 1.89 2.02 3.97
CA PRO A 222 3.21 1.40 4.06
C PRO A 222 3.20 0.18 4.97
N ASP A 223 4.16 -0.71 4.77
CA ASP A 223 4.28 -1.92 5.56
C ASP A 223 5.69 -2.11 6.12
N TYR A 224 5.80 -2.60 7.35
CA TYR A 224 7.05 -2.91 8.01
C TYR A 224 7.15 -4.42 8.22
N ASP A 225 8.18 -5.03 7.64
CA ASP A 225 8.57 -6.41 7.91
C ASP A 225 9.73 -6.39 8.92
N LEU A 226 9.44 -6.89 10.12
CA LEU A 226 10.35 -7.02 11.25
C LEU A 226 10.63 -8.50 11.60
N SER A 227 10.37 -9.42 10.66
CA SER A 227 10.59 -10.86 10.87
C SER A 227 12.06 -11.19 11.14
N ASN A 228 12.99 -10.41 10.58
CA ASN A 228 14.39 -10.43 10.92
C ASN A 228 14.68 -9.40 12.03
N PRO A 229 15.12 -9.82 13.24
CA PRO A 229 15.34 -8.90 14.36
C PRO A 229 16.48 -7.89 14.14
N ASN A 230 17.35 -8.13 13.16
CA ASN A 230 18.50 -7.27 12.85
C ASN A 230 18.30 -6.45 11.57
N GLU A 231 17.08 -6.39 11.04
CA GLU A 231 16.76 -5.64 9.82
C GLU A 231 15.39 -5.00 9.94
N VAL A 232 15.25 -3.78 9.45
CA VAL A 232 13.95 -3.14 9.22
C VAL A 232 13.76 -3.04 7.72
N ARG A 233 12.67 -3.64 7.24
CA ARG A 233 12.21 -3.50 5.85
C ARG A 233 10.91 -2.72 5.81
N LEU A 234 10.93 -1.57 5.14
CA LEU A 234 9.76 -0.75 4.87
C LEU A 234 9.35 -0.89 3.41
N THR A 235 8.07 -1.18 3.17
CA THR A 235 7.48 -1.24 1.83
C THR A 235 6.53 -0.06 1.62
N ILE A 236 6.72 0.70 0.54
CA ILE A 236 5.76 1.72 0.07
C ILE A 236 5.18 1.22 -1.26
N TYR A 237 3.86 1.03 -1.30
CA TYR A 237 3.15 0.54 -2.49
C TYR A 237 2.92 1.68 -3.49
N GLY A 238 3.22 1.42 -4.76
CA GLY A 238 2.98 2.32 -5.89
C GLY A 238 1.77 1.91 -6.76
N SER A 239 1.12 0.79 -6.47
CA SER A 239 -0.06 0.34 -7.20
C SER A 239 -1.15 -0.18 -6.26
N VAL A 240 -2.35 -0.34 -6.83
CA VAL A 240 -3.48 -0.95 -6.15
C VAL A 240 -3.16 -2.42 -5.86
N VAL A 241 -3.42 -2.86 -4.62
CA VAL A 241 -3.30 -4.27 -4.20
C VAL A 241 -4.70 -4.90 -4.14
N ASP A 242 -5.65 -4.24 -3.47
CA ASP A 242 -7.07 -4.63 -3.47
C ASP A 242 -7.91 -3.47 -4.03
N GLU A 243 -8.55 -3.70 -5.18
CA GLU A 243 -9.45 -2.72 -5.81
C GLU A 243 -10.61 -2.32 -4.88
N SER A 244 -11.07 -3.25 -4.04
CA SER A 244 -12.17 -3.01 -3.11
C SER A 244 -11.76 -2.01 -2.04
N TYR A 245 -10.50 -2.05 -1.58
CA TYR A 245 -9.93 -1.08 -0.66
C TYR A 245 -9.86 0.31 -1.29
N THR A 246 -9.26 0.42 -2.48
CA THR A 246 -9.13 1.70 -3.20
C THR A 246 -10.50 2.33 -3.44
N ARG A 247 -11.49 1.53 -3.90
CA ARG A 247 -12.86 2.02 -4.10
C ARG A 247 -13.53 2.44 -2.80
N ALA A 248 -13.32 1.71 -1.70
CA ALA A 248 -13.87 2.07 -0.40
C ALA A 248 -13.32 3.41 0.11
N LEU A 249 -12.04 3.70 -0.10
CA LEU A 249 -11.47 5.00 0.25
C LEU A 249 -11.99 6.13 -0.64
N MET A 250 -12.19 5.87 -1.93
CA MET A 250 -12.76 6.86 -2.85
C MET A 250 -14.23 7.17 -2.54
N ALA A 251 -15.03 6.16 -2.22
CA ALA A 251 -16.45 6.30 -1.89
C ALA A 251 -16.69 6.98 -0.52
N HIS A 252 -15.74 6.85 0.41
CA HIS A 252 -15.85 7.36 1.76
C HIS A 252 -14.62 8.19 2.16
N SER A 253 -14.47 9.35 1.52
CA SER A 253 -13.36 10.28 1.75
C SER A 253 -13.34 10.89 3.16
N ASP A 254 -14.44 10.79 3.91
CA ASP A 254 -14.62 11.25 5.28
C ASP A 254 -14.33 10.17 6.35
N LEU A 255 -13.80 9.01 5.94
CA LEU A 255 -13.48 7.94 6.89
C LEU A 255 -12.46 8.41 7.94
N PRO A 256 -12.75 8.20 9.24
CA PRO A 256 -11.76 8.40 10.29
C PRO A 256 -10.51 7.56 10.00
N PHE A 257 -9.34 8.14 10.25
CA PHE A 257 -8.08 7.49 9.87
C PHE A 257 -7.84 6.14 10.57
N GLU A 258 -8.34 5.98 11.80
CA GLU A 258 -8.33 4.68 12.49
C GLU A 258 -9.08 3.60 11.71
N ASP A 259 -10.18 3.95 11.05
CA ASP A 259 -10.96 3.00 10.25
C ASP A 259 -10.25 2.71 8.92
N VAL A 260 -9.50 3.67 8.36
CA VAL A 260 -8.60 3.45 7.20
C VAL A 260 -7.51 2.45 7.55
N LEU A 261 -6.82 2.62 8.68
CA LEU A 261 -5.82 1.68 9.19
C LEU A 261 -6.41 0.28 9.41
N ALA A 262 -7.61 0.20 9.98
CA ALA A 262 -8.28 -1.08 10.17
C ALA A 262 -8.67 -1.74 8.83
N LEU A 263 -9.10 -0.96 7.83
CA LEU A 263 -9.43 -1.45 6.51
C LEU A 263 -8.17 -1.95 5.76
N ASP A 264 -7.04 -1.23 5.90
CA ASP A 264 -5.75 -1.64 5.36
C ASP A 264 -5.24 -2.96 6.00
N ARG A 265 -5.46 -3.15 7.30
CA ARG A 265 -5.18 -4.45 7.93
C ARG A 265 -6.06 -5.57 7.36
N VAL A 266 -7.34 -5.31 7.04
CA VAL A 266 -8.21 -6.30 6.39
C VAL A 266 -7.70 -6.67 5.00
N GLN A 267 -7.33 -5.70 4.15
CA GLN A 267 -6.83 -6.02 2.79
C GLN A 267 -5.54 -6.86 2.84
N LYS A 268 -4.68 -6.60 3.84
CA LYS A 268 -3.42 -7.33 4.04
C LYS A 268 -3.58 -8.66 4.80
N GLY A 269 -4.82 -9.04 5.16
CA GLY A 269 -5.09 -10.28 5.91
C GLY A 269 -4.59 -10.28 7.36
N ARG A 270 -4.36 -9.10 7.95
CA ARG A 270 -3.85 -8.94 9.31
C ARG A 270 -4.96 -8.97 10.36
N PRO A 271 -4.64 -9.34 11.62
CA PRO A 271 -5.61 -9.27 12.72
C PRO A 271 -6.12 -7.84 12.92
N VAL A 272 -7.44 -7.72 13.09
CA VAL A 272 -8.12 -6.46 13.41
C VAL A 272 -8.86 -6.63 14.73
N SER A 273 -8.84 -5.60 15.58
CA SER A 273 -9.54 -5.60 16.86
C SER A 273 -11.04 -5.78 16.68
N ASP A 274 -11.71 -6.43 17.65
CA ASP A 274 -13.15 -6.68 17.57
C ASP A 274 -13.95 -5.38 17.54
N ALA A 275 -13.45 -4.32 18.20
CA ALA A 275 -14.07 -3.00 18.18
C ALA A 275 -14.03 -2.38 16.77
N ALA A 276 -12.87 -2.39 16.12
CA ALA A 276 -12.71 -1.86 14.76
C ALA A 276 -13.53 -2.70 13.76
N LEU A 277 -13.51 -4.04 13.87
CA LEU A 277 -14.29 -4.91 13.00
C LEU A 277 -15.80 -4.66 13.10
N ARG A 278 -16.32 -4.42 14.32
CA ARG A 278 -17.74 -4.04 14.52
C ARG A 278 -18.08 -2.69 13.89
N ARG A 279 -17.17 -1.71 13.94
CA ARG A 279 -17.37 -0.41 13.27
C ARG A 279 -17.40 -0.58 11.75
N LEU A 280 -16.41 -1.26 11.19
CA LEU A 280 -16.31 -1.50 9.74
C LEU A 280 -17.51 -2.29 9.19
N ARG A 281 -17.99 -3.31 9.92
CA ARG A 281 -19.20 -4.05 9.53
C ARG A 281 -20.47 -3.21 9.58
N ARG A 282 -20.62 -2.34 10.58
CA ARG A 282 -21.77 -1.42 10.64
C ARG A 282 -21.78 -0.43 9.48
N LYS A 283 -20.60 -0.02 9.00
CA LYS A 283 -20.44 0.82 7.81
C LYS A 283 -20.53 0.04 6.48
N GLY A 284 -20.70 -1.28 6.52
CA GLY A 284 -20.76 -2.12 5.31
C GLY A 284 -19.43 -2.28 4.56
N LEU A 285 -18.30 -1.90 5.16
CA LEU A 285 -16.98 -1.85 4.50
C LEU A 285 -16.24 -3.20 4.49
N VAL A 286 -16.66 -4.16 5.31
CA VAL A 286 -15.98 -5.45 5.46
C VAL A 286 -16.99 -6.58 5.46
N GLU A 287 -16.69 -7.64 4.73
CA GLU A 287 -17.47 -8.87 4.64
C GLU A 287 -16.66 -10.11 5.02
N GLY A 288 -17.34 -11.25 5.12
CA GLY A 288 -16.73 -12.53 5.47
C GLY A 288 -16.64 -12.82 6.98
N ARG A 289 -16.10 -13.98 7.31
CA ARG A 289 -15.94 -14.51 8.68
C ARG A 289 -14.46 -14.76 8.95
N ARG A 290 -14.01 -14.49 10.18
CA ARG A 290 -12.66 -14.85 10.62
C ARG A 290 -12.34 -16.32 10.31
N PRO A 291 -11.12 -16.63 9.83
CA PRO A 291 -10.00 -15.71 9.57
C PRO A 291 -10.06 -15.00 8.21
N ARG A 292 -10.99 -15.36 7.32
CA ARG A 292 -11.09 -14.87 5.94
C ARG A 292 -11.99 -13.64 5.85
N LEU A 293 -11.52 -12.51 6.39
CA LEU A 293 -12.16 -11.20 6.21
C LEU A 293 -11.74 -10.60 4.86
N ARG A 294 -12.63 -9.83 4.24
CA ARG A 294 -12.39 -9.13 2.97
C ARG A 294 -13.02 -7.74 3.01
N VAL A 295 -12.45 -6.79 2.29
CA VAL A 295 -13.11 -5.51 2.05
C VAL A 295 -14.36 -5.77 1.21
N ALA A 296 -15.50 -5.20 1.61
CA ALA A 296 -16.78 -5.52 1.02
C ALA A 296 -16.90 -5.02 -0.42
N ALA A 297 -17.34 -5.89 -1.32
CA ALA A 297 -17.58 -5.55 -2.71
C ALA A 297 -18.86 -4.72 -2.91
N SER A 298 -19.73 -4.58 -1.91
CA SER A 298 -20.98 -3.79 -2.03
C SER A 298 -20.73 -2.29 -2.20
N VAL A 299 -19.56 -1.79 -1.80
CA VAL A 299 -19.07 -0.44 -2.17
C VAL A 299 -18.73 -0.35 -3.67
N ALA A 300 -18.64 -1.49 -4.36
CA ALA A 300 -18.39 -1.61 -5.81
C ALA A 300 -19.66 -1.87 -6.65
N GLU A 301 -20.86 -1.93 -6.07
CA GLU A 301 -22.09 -2.19 -6.84
C GLU A 301 -22.59 -0.99 -7.65
N ALA A 302 -22.04 0.21 -7.42
CA ALA A 302 -22.55 1.41 -8.05
C ALA A 302 -22.15 1.57 -9.54
N THR A 303 -21.06 0.96 -10.01
CA THR A 303 -20.76 0.99 -11.46
C THR A 303 -19.86 -0.14 -11.98
N SER A 304 -20.48 -1.01 -12.77
CA SER A 304 -19.93 -1.76 -13.91
C SER A 304 -18.52 -2.35 -13.82
N THR A 305 -18.35 -3.40 -13.03
CA THR A 305 -17.39 -4.48 -13.36
C THR A 305 -17.94 -5.85 -12.97
N LYS A 306 -19.17 -6.13 -13.42
CA LYS A 306 -19.84 -7.43 -13.20
C LYS A 306 -19.02 -8.61 -13.75
N ALA A 307 -18.16 -8.41 -14.74
CA ALA A 307 -17.39 -9.49 -15.38
C ALA A 307 -16.20 -9.99 -14.54
N ALA A 308 -15.35 -9.09 -14.03
CA ALA A 308 -14.17 -9.46 -13.22
C ALA A 308 -14.54 -10.05 -11.85
N TYR A 309 -15.68 -9.61 -11.28
CA TYR A 309 -16.21 -10.11 -10.01
C TYR A 309 -16.78 -11.52 -10.10
N VAL A 310 -17.42 -11.87 -11.23
CA VAL A 310 -17.95 -13.22 -11.47
C VAL A 310 -16.83 -14.26 -11.62
N GLU A 311 -15.63 -13.86 -12.07
CA GLU A 311 -14.48 -14.76 -12.16
C GLU A 311 -13.85 -15.08 -10.79
N LYS A 312 -13.69 -14.09 -9.89
CA LYS A 312 -13.10 -14.33 -8.55
C LYS A 312 -14.04 -15.05 -7.58
N ARG A 313 -15.35 -14.83 -7.66
CA ARG A 313 -16.35 -15.42 -6.75
C ARG A 313 -16.57 -16.93 -6.99
N GLY A 314 -16.12 -17.47 -8.13
CA GLY A 314 -16.55 -18.78 -8.62
C GLY A 314 -18.02 -18.76 -9.04
N LYS A 315 -18.42 -19.66 -9.94
CA LYS A 315 -19.81 -19.80 -10.37
C LYS A 315 -20.68 -20.35 -9.21
N SER A 316 -22.00 -20.11 -9.29
CA SER A 316 -22.93 -20.52 -8.22
C SER A 316 -23.01 -22.06 -8.10
N GLU A 317 -23.47 -22.55 -6.94
CA GLU A 317 -23.63 -24.01 -6.74
C GLU A 317 -24.60 -24.61 -7.76
N GLU A 318 -25.65 -23.89 -8.14
CA GLU A 318 -26.64 -24.32 -9.13
C GLU A 318 -26.00 -24.50 -10.51
N TYR A 319 -25.09 -23.60 -10.90
CA TYR A 319 -24.35 -23.70 -12.15
C TYR A 319 -23.42 -24.93 -12.15
N CYS A 320 -22.70 -25.16 -11.06
CA CYS A 320 -21.84 -26.34 -10.94
C CYS A 320 -22.65 -27.64 -10.97
N MET A 321 -23.83 -27.69 -10.34
CA MET A 321 -24.73 -28.85 -10.40
C MET A 321 -25.23 -29.09 -11.82
N ALA A 322 -25.62 -28.03 -12.54
CA ALA A 322 -26.06 -28.12 -13.93
C ALA A 322 -24.95 -28.67 -14.85
N LEU A 323 -23.71 -28.22 -14.66
CA LEU A 323 -22.55 -28.71 -15.41
C LEU A 323 -22.29 -30.21 -15.19
N VAL A 324 -22.45 -30.69 -13.95
CA VAL A 324 -22.34 -32.12 -13.64
C VAL A 324 -23.46 -32.93 -14.30
N THR A 325 -24.70 -32.44 -14.27
CA THR A 325 -25.81 -33.14 -14.95
C THR A 325 -25.66 -33.14 -16.47
N ASP A 326 -25.15 -32.06 -17.05
CA ASP A 326 -24.94 -31.96 -18.50
C ASP A 326 -23.82 -32.88 -18.98
N LEU A 327 -22.69 -32.93 -18.24
CA LEU A 327 -21.60 -33.86 -18.50
C LEU A 327 -22.08 -35.31 -18.52
N ILE A 328 -22.85 -35.72 -17.49
CA ILE A 328 -23.35 -37.09 -17.38
C ILE A 328 -24.44 -37.38 -18.41
N GLY A 329 -25.26 -36.37 -18.75
CA GLY A 329 -26.30 -36.49 -19.78
C GLY A 329 -25.73 -36.66 -21.19
N GLN A 330 -24.63 -35.98 -21.52
CA GLN A 330 -24.03 -36.01 -22.85
C GLN A 330 -23.00 -37.14 -23.03
N HIS A 331 -22.23 -37.47 -21.99
CA HIS A 331 -21.12 -38.43 -22.08
C HIS A 331 -21.35 -39.74 -21.32
N GLY A 332 -22.48 -39.88 -20.62
CA GLY A 332 -22.81 -41.07 -19.83
C GLY A 332 -22.21 -41.02 -18.41
N PRO A 333 -22.21 -42.15 -17.67
CA PRO A 333 -21.69 -42.20 -16.31
C PRO A 333 -20.25 -41.71 -16.23
N ALA A 334 -19.96 -40.80 -15.30
CA ALA A 334 -18.66 -40.14 -15.18
C ALA A 334 -17.96 -40.49 -13.86
N THR A 335 -16.63 -40.59 -13.91
CA THR A 335 -15.78 -40.81 -12.73
C THR A 335 -15.63 -39.53 -11.91
N ARG A 336 -15.17 -39.67 -10.66
CA ARG A 336 -14.87 -38.52 -9.79
C ARG A 336 -13.82 -37.58 -10.39
N ALA A 337 -12.87 -38.12 -11.16
CA ALA A 337 -11.78 -37.36 -11.78
C ALA A 337 -12.29 -36.48 -12.92
N GLU A 338 -13.11 -37.03 -13.82
CA GLU A 338 -13.72 -36.30 -14.94
C GLU A 338 -14.64 -35.17 -14.44
N ILE A 339 -15.41 -35.44 -13.38
CA ILE A 339 -16.25 -34.42 -12.75
C ILE A 339 -15.42 -33.30 -12.13
N ASN A 340 -14.27 -33.63 -11.51
CA ASN A 340 -13.36 -32.62 -10.98
C ASN A 340 -12.79 -31.75 -12.10
N GLU A 341 -12.32 -32.36 -13.18
CA GLU A 341 -11.75 -31.65 -14.33
C GLU A 341 -12.77 -30.67 -14.95
N ALA A 342 -14.03 -31.08 -15.06
CA ALA A 342 -15.09 -30.22 -15.58
C ALA A 342 -15.47 -29.08 -14.62
N VAL A 343 -15.51 -29.33 -13.30
CA VAL A 343 -16.03 -28.36 -12.32
C VAL A 343 -14.95 -27.43 -11.78
N TYR A 344 -13.69 -27.84 -11.72
CA TYR A 344 -12.59 -27.04 -11.16
C TYR A 344 -12.43 -25.66 -11.81
N PRO A 345 -12.52 -25.50 -13.16
CA PRO A 345 -12.48 -24.20 -13.80
C PRO A 345 -13.64 -23.27 -13.41
N ALA A 346 -14.76 -23.81 -12.95
CA ALA A 346 -15.93 -23.04 -12.52
C ALA A 346 -15.87 -22.64 -11.03
N LEU A 347 -14.93 -23.19 -10.26
CA LEU A 347 -14.72 -22.86 -8.84
C LEU A 347 -13.82 -21.63 -8.69
N SER A 348 -13.88 -20.98 -7.52
CA SER A 348 -13.07 -19.80 -7.22
C SER A 348 -11.57 -20.11 -7.32
N ALA A 349 -10.83 -19.22 -7.99
CA ALA A 349 -9.38 -19.32 -8.16
C ALA A 349 -8.62 -19.35 -6.82
N ASP A 350 -9.19 -18.77 -5.76
CA ASP A 350 -8.60 -18.68 -4.42
C ASP A 350 -8.59 -20.02 -3.64
N LEU A 351 -9.28 -21.05 -4.13
CA LEU A 351 -9.37 -22.35 -3.45
C LEU A 351 -8.14 -23.21 -3.78
N THR A 352 -7.56 -23.83 -2.75
CA THR A 352 -6.54 -24.88 -2.92
C THR A 352 -7.17 -26.14 -3.54
N ASP A 353 -6.35 -27.00 -4.15
CA ASP A 353 -6.84 -28.23 -4.79
C ASP A 353 -7.61 -29.15 -3.81
N GLU A 354 -7.17 -29.20 -2.55
CA GLU A 354 -7.85 -29.93 -1.48
C GLU A 354 -9.25 -29.32 -1.18
N GLN A 355 -9.33 -27.99 -1.09
CA GLN A 355 -10.62 -27.30 -0.87
C GLN A 355 -11.57 -27.42 -2.07
N ARG A 356 -11.04 -27.44 -3.30
CA ARG A 356 -11.81 -27.70 -4.52
C ARG A 356 -12.35 -29.13 -4.50
N TYR A 357 -11.52 -30.11 -4.16
CA TYR A 357 -11.91 -31.51 -4.05
C TYR A 357 -13.06 -31.72 -3.06
N ASP A 358 -12.94 -31.13 -1.86
CA ASP A 358 -13.97 -31.21 -0.81
C ASP A 358 -15.28 -30.54 -1.24
N LYS A 359 -15.19 -29.39 -1.91
CA LYS A 359 -16.37 -28.66 -2.37
C LYS A 359 -17.16 -29.44 -3.41
N VAL A 360 -16.49 -30.06 -4.39
CA VAL A 360 -17.17 -30.93 -5.36
C VAL A 360 -17.71 -32.20 -4.69
N GLY A 361 -17.00 -32.75 -3.70
CA GLY A 361 -17.48 -33.91 -2.92
C GLY A 361 -18.79 -33.60 -2.17
N ASN A 362 -18.88 -32.43 -1.55
CA ASN A 362 -20.09 -31.96 -0.88
C ASN A 362 -21.25 -31.73 -1.88
N LEU A 363 -20.95 -31.21 -3.07
CA LEU A 363 -21.92 -30.99 -4.14
C LEU A 363 -22.52 -32.31 -4.65
N LEU A 364 -21.70 -33.31 -4.94
CA LEU A 364 -22.16 -34.64 -5.36
C LEU A 364 -23.01 -35.34 -4.29
N ARG A 365 -22.62 -35.21 -3.01
CA ARG A 365 -23.40 -35.72 -1.88
C ARG A 365 -24.78 -35.07 -1.81
N LYS A 366 -24.86 -33.76 -2.05
CA LYS A 366 -26.12 -32.98 -2.06
C LYS A 366 -27.02 -33.41 -3.22
N MET A 367 -26.47 -33.56 -4.43
CA MET A 367 -27.21 -34.03 -5.62
C MET A 367 -27.72 -35.47 -5.44
N ARG A 368 -26.93 -36.36 -4.84
CA ARG A 368 -27.37 -37.73 -4.52
C ARG A 368 -28.50 -37.74 -3.49
N LYS A 369 -28.40 -36.93 -2.44
CA LYS A 369 -29.45 -36.83 -1.42
C LYS A 369 -30.75 -36.23 -1.98
N GLY A 370 -30.62 -35.35 -2.98
CA GLY A 370 -31.74 -34.79 -3.74
C GLY A 370 -32.33 -35.73 -4.80
N GLY A 371 -31.78 -36.94 -4.98
CA GLY A 371 -32.28 -37.90 -5.97
C GLY A 371 -31.97 -37.54 -7.41
N VAL A 372 -30.98 -36.69 -7.67
CA VAL A 372 -30.57 -36.27 -9.02
C VAL A 372 -29.48 -37.18 -9.59
N LEU A 373 -28.62 -37.71 -8.72
CA LEU A 373 -27.50 -38.59 -9.09
C LEU A 373 -27.55 -39.91 -8.33
N SER A 374 -27.17 -40.98 -9.02
CA SER A 374 -26.87 -42.29 -8.44
C SER A 374 -25.35 -42.52 -8.48
N PHE A 375 -24.83 -43.28 -7.50
CA PHE A 375 -23.42 -43.66 -7.47
C PHE A 375 -23.31 -45.18 -7.52
N ASP A 376 -22.70 -45.68 -8.57
CA ASP A 376 -22.41 -47.11 -8.73
C ASP A 376 -21.09 -47.44 -8.04
N ARG A 377 -21.17 -48.28 -6.99
CA ARG A 377 -20.02 -48.70 -6.20
C ARG A 377 -19.11 -49.69 -6.93
N SER A 378 -19.63 -50.39 -7.94
CA SER A 378 -18.88 -51.43 -8.65
C SER A 378 -17.93 -50.83 -9.69
N SER A 379 -18.38 -49.78 -10.37
CA SER A 379 -17.60 -49.08 -11.40
C SER A 379 -16.99 -47.77 -10.89
N SER A 380 -17.36 -47.28 -9.70
CA SER A 380 -16.99 -45.96 -9.18
C SER A 380 -17.44 -44.78 -10.06
N HIS A 381 -18.54 -44.94 -10.79
CA HIS A 381 -19.12 -43.90 -11.65
C HIS A 381 -20.35 -43.24 -10.99
N TRP A 382 -20.53 -41.98 -11.32
CA TRP A 382 -21.73 -41.20 -11.04
C TRP A 382 -22.61 -41.19 -12.27
N GLY A 383 -23.86 -41.62 -12.10
CA GLY A 383 -24.89 -41.58 -13.14
C GLY A 383 -26.05 -40.67 -12.72
N LEU A 384 -26.91 -40.35 -13.68
CA LEU A 384 -28.22 -39.77 -13.35
C LEU A 384 -29.05 -40.83 -12.61
N ALA A 385 -29.85 -40.40 -11.64
CA ALA A 385 -30.67 -41.28 -10.80
C ALA A 385 -31.93 -41.79 -11.52
#